data_AF-A0A9R1PGX8-F1
#
_entry.id   AF-A0A9R1PGX8-F1
#
_cell.length_a   1.000
_cell.length_b   1.000
_cell.length_c   1.000
_cell.angle_alpha   90.00
_cell.angle_beta   90.00
_cell.angle_gamma   90.00
#
_symmetry.space_group_name_H-M   'P 1'
#
loop_
_entity.id
_entity.type
_entity.pdbx_description
1 polymer ?
#
loop_
_entity_poly.entity_id
_entity_poly.type
_entity_poly.pdbx_seq_one_letter_code
_entity_poly.pdbx_strand_id
1 'polypeptide(L)'
;MTRASTLDFRRKTQGQNNWSGPLRPVNVIRNKFPTYKNGLNGIVIKFADEPEMPSLKESVAKETADLLDRRQRLSVRELAMKFEKGLSTATLLSNEVKCKQVALLERDILLKNLKSVLESLRGQVAGKYKDEIEESVSMVDILAVQLSKRENELLQQKTEVTRIATSLKLASEDARRIVDEERTNARTEIENARAAVQRVQKVLKEKENSSQRIGKQVNYI
;
A
#
# COMPACT_ATOMS: atom_id res chain seq x y z
N MET A 1 2.67 9.56 28.94
CA MET A 1 2.35 8.21 29.43
C MET A 1 1.54 7.49 28.38
N THR A 2 2.17 6.49 27.77
CA THR A 2 1.66 5.62 26.70
C THR A 2 0.67 4.61 27.27
N ARG A 3 -0.43 4.33 26.58
CA ARG A 3 -1.20 3.11 26.85
C ARG A 3 -1.72 2.50 25.55
N ALA A 4 -1.03 1.44 25.15
CA ALA A 4 -1.40 0.49 24.13
C ALA A 4 -2.61 -0.32 24.59
N SER A 5 -3.53 -0.61 23.66
CA SER A 5 -4.61 -1.57 23.86
C SER A 5 -4.10 -2.97 23.53
N THR A 6 -3.82 -3.74 24.58
CA THR A 6 -3.53 -5.17 24.50
C THR A 6 -4.85 -5.93 24.56
N LEU A 7 -5.12 -6.74 23.55
CA LEU A 7 -6.22 -7.70 23.52
C LEU A 7 -5.91 -8.86 24.48
N ASP A 8 -6.74 -9.02 25.50
CA ASP A 8 -6.83 -10.20 26.35
C ASP A 8 -7.72 -11.27 25.70
N PHE A 9 -7.20 -12.49 25.53
CA PHE A 9 -8.03 -13.70 25.60
C PHE A 9 -7.27 -14.87 26.24
N ARG A 10 -7.42 -14.94 27.57
CA ARG A 10 -7.76 -16.11 28.39
C ARG A 10 -7.43 -17.51 27.84
N ARG A 11 -6.45 -18.16 28.49
CA ARG A 11 -6.21 -19.63 28.46
C ARG A 11 -7.31 -20.39 29.24
N LYS A 12 -7.81 -21.50 28.69
CA LYS A 12 -7.81 -22.81 29.36
C LYS A 12 -8.02 -23.97 28.38
N THR A 13 -7.06 -24.88 28.47
CA THR A 13 -6.84 -26.22 27.91
C THR A 13 -8.03 -27.16 27.87
N GLN A 14 -8.13 -28.00 26.83
CA GLN A 14 -7.80 -29.44 26.88
C GLN A 14 -8.40 -30.17 25.66
N GLY A 15 -7.56 -30.90 24.91
CA GLY A 15 -8.03 -31.86 23.90
C GLY A 15 -7.30 -31.78 22.56
N GLN A 16 -6.14 -32.45 22.50
CA GLN A 16 -5.70 -33.26 21.35
C GLN A 16 -5.77 -32.63 19.94
N ASN A 17 -4.59 -32.28 19.40
CA ASN A 17 -3.98 -32.94 18.24
C ASN A 17 -2.98 -32.04 17.52
N ASN A 18 -1.71 -32.32 17.82
CA ASN A 18 -0.53 -32.27 16.98
C ASN A 18 -0.78 -31.98 15.49
N TRP A 19 -0.21 -30.90 14.97
CA TRP A 19 0.47 -30.86 13.66
C TRP A 19 1.81 -30.13 13.83
N SER A 20 2.86 -30.95 13.96
CA SER A 20 4.23 -30.66 13.53
C SER A 20 4.33 -31.06 12.05
N GLY A 21 5.18 -30.50 11.17
CA GLY A 21 6.38 -29.66 11.25
C GLY A 21 6.84 -29.35 9.82
N PRO A 22 8.07 -29.66 9.37
CA PRO A 22 9.37 -29.50 10.05
C PRO A 22 10.54 -29.14 9.08
N LEU A 23 11.37 -28.16 9.44
CA LEU A 23 12.82 -28.31 9.28
C LEU A 23 13.33 -28.80 10.63
N ARG A 24 13.68 -30.08 10.79
CA ARG A 24 14.78 -30.60 11.63
C ARG A 24 14.95 -32.11 11.39
N PRO A 25 16.16 -32.64 11.60
CA PRO A 25 16.56 -33.98 11.17
C PRO A 25 15.71 -35.05 11.84
N VAL A 26 15.29 -36.06 11.06
CA VAL A 26 14.76 -37.29 11.63
C VAL A 26 15.87 -37.92 12.46
N ASN A 27 15.71 -37.89 13.77
CA ASN A 27 16.47 -38.73 14.68
C ASN A 27 16.29 -40.18 14.24
N VAL A 28 17.32 -40.76 13.62
CA VAL A 28 17.48 -42.20 13.49
C VAL A 28 17.82 -42.74 14.87
N ILE A 29 16.85 -42.67 15.79
CA ILE A 29 16.81 -43.55 16.96
C ILE A 29 15.68 -44.51 16.70
N ARG A 30 15.88 -45.30 15.65
CA ARG A 30 15.08 -46.48 15.41
C ARG A 30 15.61 -47.56 16.35
N ASN A 31 15.14 -47.59 17.58
CA ASN A 31 15.60 -48.58 18.57
C ASN A 31 15.24 -50.04 18.21
N LYS A 32 14.62 -50.32 17.05
CA LYS A 32 14.37 -51.68 16.53
C LYS A 32 14.27 -51.68 15.00
N PHE A 33 14.96 -52.60 14.31
CA PHE A 33 14.89 -52.82 12.85
C PHE A 33 13.46 -53.07 12.33
N PRO A 34 13.18 -52.85 11.03
CA PRO A 34 11.87 -53.16 10.44
C PRO A 34 11.65 -54.65 10.47
N THR A 35 10.56 -55.09 11.08
CA THR A 35 10.12 -56.46 10.97
C THR A 35 9.46 -56.66 9.63
N TYR A 36 10.22 -57.21 8.69
CA TYR A 36 9.69 -57.85 7.49
C TYR A 36 9.07 -59.18 7.92
N LYS A 37 7.88 -59.52 7.39
CA LYS A 37 7.40 -60.90 7.42
C LYS A 37 7.14 -61.34 5.99
N ASN A 38 7.83 -62.40 5.58
CA ASN A 38 7.58 -63.04 4.31
C ASN A 38 6.22 -63.73 4.40
N GLY A 39 5.23 -63.20 3.68
CA GLY A 39 4.00 -63.93 3.41
C GLY A 39 4.31 -65.06 2.43
N LEU A 40 3.77 -66.25 2.68
CA LEU A 40 4.13 -67.48 1.97
C LEU A 40 3.84 -67.48 0.46
N ASN A 41 3.08 -66.51 -0.07
CA ASN A 41 2.73 -66.41 -1.50
C ASN A 41 2.78 -64.96 -2.02
N GLY A 42 3.85 -64.20 -1.74
CA GLY A 42 4.25 -63.06 -2.57
C GLY A 42 3.23 -61.92 -2.79
N ILE A 43 2.36 -61.60 -1.81
CA ILE A 43 1.44 -60.45 -1.94
C ILE A 43 1.96 -59.23 -1.17
N VAL A 44 2.11 -58.17 -1.98
CA VAL A 44 2.42 -56.75 -1.74
C VAL A 44 1.36 -56.06 -0.88
N ILE A 45 1.75 -55.13 -0.01
CA ILE A 45 0.80 -54.22 0.66
C ILE A 45 1.20 -52.76 0.44
N LYS A 46 0.16 -52.02 0.03
CA LYS A 46 0.05 -50.65 -0.50
C LYS A 46 0.72 -49.56 0.35
N PHE A 47 1.32 -48.60 -0.35
CA PHE A 47 1.49 -47.24 0.17
C PHE A 47 0.11 -46.55 0.19
N ALA A 48 -0.21 -45.86 1.27
CA ALA A 48 -1.30 -44.89 1.27
C ALA A 48 -0.89 -43.72 0.37
N ASP A 49 -1.80 -43.29 -0.51
CA ASP A 49 -1.56 -42.26 -1.51
C ASP A 49 -0.95 -41.00 -0.87
N GLU A 50 0.27 -40.67 -1.29
CA GLU A 50 0.93 -39.41 -1.03
C GLU A 50 0.19 -38.31 -1.81
N PRO A 51 -0.02 -37.09 -1.28
CA PRO A 51 -0.69 -36.04 -2.03
C PRO A 51 0.11 -35.76 -3.32
N GLU A 52 -0.52 -35.96 -4.48
CA GLU A 52 0.09 -35.72 -5.80
C GLU A 52 0.78 -34.35 -5.81
N MET A 53 2.11 -34.36 -5.98
CA MET A 53 2.82 -33.12 -6.28
C MET A 53 2.29 -32.61 -7.63
N PRO A 54 1.82 -31.35 -7.71
CA PRO A 54 1.27 -30.81 -8.95
C PRO A 54 2.32 -30.89 -10.05
N SER A 55 1.90 -31.29 -11.24
CA SER A 55 2.81 -31.45 -12.37
C SER A 55 3.50 -30.13 -12.70
N LEU A 56 4.72 -30.19 -13.27
CA LEU A 56 5.47 -28.98 -13.67
C LEU A 56 4.63 -28.04 -14.58
N LYS A 57 3.77 -28.61 -15.43
CA LYS A 57 2.88 -27.82 -16.29
C LYS A 57 1.83 -27.05 -15.48
N GLU A 58 1.31 -27.67 -14.43
CA GLU A 58 0.30 -27.08 -13.57
C GLU A 58 0.89 -25.98 -12.66
N SER A 59 2.10 -26.19 -12.12
CA SER A 59 2.80 -25.15 -11.36
C SER A 59 3.13 -23.94 -12.22
N VAL A 60 3.60 -24.15 -13.46
CA VAL A 60 3.86 -23.07 -14.43
C VAL A 60 2.57 -22.36 -14.83
N ALA A 61 1.47 -23.08 -15.08
CA ALA A 61 0.20 -22.47 -15.44
C ALA A 61 -0.35 -21.60 -14.30
N LYS A 62 -0.25 -22.08 -13.05
CA LYS A 62 -0.66 -21.34 -11.85
C LYS A 62 0.19 -20.09 -11.63
N GLU A 63 1.51 -20.19 -11.77
CA GLU A 63 2.42 -19.03 -11.69
C GLU A 63 2.14 -18.02 -12.81
N THR A 64 1.87 -18.48 -14.03
CA THR A 64 1.56 -17.60 -15.18
C THR A 64 0.25 -16.85 -14.95
N ALA A 65 -0.76 -17.51 -14.39
CA ALA A 65 -2.03 -16.89 -14.01
C ALA A 65 -1.83 -15.85 -12.89
N ASP A 66 -1.06 -16.18 -11.85
CA ASP A 66 -0.74 -15.26 -10.75
C ASP A 66 0.05 -14.02 -11.23
N LEU A 67 0.98 -14.19 -12.19
CA LEU A 67 1.72 -13.08 -12.80
C LEU A 67 0.83 -12.18 -13.67
N LEU A 68 -0.13 -12.77 -14.38
CA LEU A 68 -1.12 -12.03 -15.18
C LEU A 68 -2.09 -11.24 -14.30
N ASP A 69 -2.57 -11.83 -13.21
CA ASP A 69 -3.42 -11.15 -12.23
C ASP A 69 -2.65 -9.99 -11.56
N ARG A 70 -1.38 -10.21 -11.19
CA ARG A 70 -0.50 -9.13 -10.71
C ARG A 70 -0.31 -7.99 -11.70
N ARG A 71 -0.29 -8.28 -13.01
CA ARG A 71 -0.20 -7.26 -14.09
C ARG A 71 -1.47 -6.41 -14.18
N GLN A 72 -2.61 -6.92 -13.72
CA GLN A 72 -3.89 -6.20 -13.75
C GLN A 72 -4.07 -5.19 -12.60
N ARG A 73 -3.15 -5.16 -11.62
CA ARG A 73 -2.96 -3.97 -10.78
C ARG A 73 -2.61 -2.80 -11.71
N LEU A 74 -3.31 -1.67 -11.56
CA LEU A 74 -3.24 -0.47 -12.42
C LEU A 74 -1.87 -0.32 -13.11
N SER A 75 -1.85 -0.31 -14.44
CA SER A 75 -0.57 -0.16 -15.14
C SER A 75 0.07 1.18 -14.75
N VAL A 76 1.40 1.26 -14.75
CA VAL A 76 2.14 2.51 -14.46
C VAL A 76 1.60 3.68 -15.30
N ARG A 77 1.19 3.39 -16.53
CA ARG A 77 0.57 4.36 -17.44
C ARG A 77 -0.79 4.85 -16.94
N GLU A 78 -1.68 3.95 -16.51
CA GLU A 78 -2.98 4.32 -15.95
C GLU A 78 -2.84 5.11 -14.66
N LEU A 79 -1.87 4.74 -13.81
CA LEU A 79 -1.56 5.45 -12.58
C LEU A 79 -1.06 6.87 -12.88
N ALA A 80 -0.13 7.02 -13.83
CA ALA A 80 0.36 8.32 -14.27
C ALA A 80 -0.76 9.22 -14.83
N MET A 81 -1.66 8.67 -15.66
CA MET A 81 -2.81 9.42 -16.18
C MET A 81 -3.75 9.89 -15.06
N LYS A 82 -4.00 9.06 -14.03
CA LYS A 82 -4.81 9.46 -12.87
C LYS A 82 -4.12 10.57 -12.05
N PHE A 83 -2.80 10.50 -11.88
CA PHE A 83 -2.03 11.54 -11.21
C PHE A 83 -2.06 12.88 -11.96
N GLU A 84 -1.80 12.87 -13.27
CA GLU A 84 -1.86 14.06 -14.13
C GLU A 84 -3.25 14.73 -14.07
N LYS A 85 -4.33 13.93 -14.18
CA LYS A 85 -5.70 14.43 -14.04
C LYS A 85 -5.96 15.02 -12.64
N GLY A 86 -5.42 14.38 -11.60
CA GLY A 86 -5.49 14.89 -10.23
C GLY A 86 -4.77 16.23 -10.08
N LEU A 87 -3.57 16.35 -10.66
CA LEU A 87 -2.74 17.55 -10.62
C LEU A 87 -3.38 18.72 -11.36
N SER A 88 -3.94 18.49 -12.55
CA SER A 88 -4.67 19.52 -13.30
C SER A 88 -5.92 19.99 -12.55
N THR A 89 -6.65 19.07 -11.92
CA THR A 89 -7.81 19.43 -11.08
C THR A 89 -7.37 20.24 -9.86
N ALA A 90 -6.28 19.84 -9.19
CA ALA A 90 -5.76 20.54 -8.01
C ALA A 90 -5.26 21.95 -8.34
N THR A 91 -4.62 22.16 -9.50
CA THR A 91 -4.16 23.48 -9.94
C THR A 91 -5.32 24.42 -10.26
N LEU A 92 -6.38 23.93 -10.91
CA LEU A 92 -7.62 24.71 -11.12
C LEU A 92 -8.24 25.14 -9.79
N LEU A 93 -8.39 24.21 -8.85
CA LEU A 93 -8.91 24.51 -7.51
C LEU A 93 -8.02 25.49 -6.75
N SER A 94 -6.69 25.40 -6.90
CA SER A 94 -5.76 26.34 -6.27
C SER A 94 -5.97 27.78 -6.74
N ASN A 95 -6.17 27.98 -8.05
CA ASN A 95 -6.45 29.30 -8.61
C ASN A 95 -7.81 29.83 -8.13
N GLU A 96 -8.83 28.98 -8.08
CA GLU A 96 -10.14 29.34 -7.54
C GLU A 96 -10.07 29.78 -6.06
N VAL A 97 -9.28 29.08 -5.24
CA VAL A 97 -9.06 29.45 -3.83
C VAL A 97 -8.38 30.81 -3.70
N LYS A 98 -7.39 31.13 -4.56
CA LYS A 98 -6.75 32.46 -4.56
C LYS A 98 -7.75 33.56 -4.90
N CYS A 99 -8.58 33.35 -5.92
CA CYS A 99 -9.64 34.30 -6.29
C CYS A 99 -10.63 34.52 -5.14
N LYS A 100 -11.07 33.44 -4.48
CA LYS A 100 -11.97 33.52 -3.33
C LYS A 100 -11.35 34.29 -2.16
N GLN A 101 -10.05 34.14 -1.91
CA GLN A 101 -9.37 34.88 -0.84
C GLN A 101 -9.38 36.40 -1.07
N VAL A 102 -9.18 36.84 -2.31
CA VAL A 102 -9.26 38.28 -2.66
C VAL A 102 -10.67 38.80 -2.46
N ALA A 103 -11.68 38.07 -2.94
CA ALA A 103 -13.09 38.44 -2.77
C ALA A 103 -13.52 38.52 -1.29
N LEU A 104 -12.96 37.69 -0.41
CA LEU A 104 -13.22 37.76 1.03
C LEU A 104 -12.72 39.07 1.65
N LEU A 105 -11.56 39.58 1.23
CA LEU A 105 -11.02 40.85 1.72
C LEU A 105 -11.89 42.04 1.26
N GLU A 106 -12.35 42.02 0.01
CA GLU A 106 -13.24 43.05 -0.53
C GLU A 106 -14.62 43.04 0.14
N ARG A 107 -15.14 41.84 0.47
CA ARG A 107 -16.40 41.66 1.20
C ARG A 107 -16.39 42.38 2.55
N ASP A 108 -15.31 42.30 3.32
CA ASP A 108 -15.23 42.93 4.64
C ASP A 108 -15.26 44.45 4.57
N ILE A 109 -14.57 45.00 3.56
CA ILE A 109 -14.62 46.43 3.26
C ILE A 109 -16.04 46.84 2.87
N LEU A 110 -16.69 46.05 2.01
CA LEU A 110 -18.06 46.32 1.56
C LEU A 110 -19.08 46.28 2.70
N LEU A 111 -19.02 45.27 3.58
CA LEU A 111 -19.90 45.17 4.75
C LEU A 111 -19.70 46.33 5.72
N LYS A 112 -18.44 46.72 5.97
CA LYS A 112 -18.13 47.88 6.81
C LYS A 112 -18.69 49.17 6.20
N ASN A 113 -18.51 49.37 4.90
CA ASN A 113 -19.01 50.53 4.20
C ASN A 113 -20.55 50.56 4.22
N LEU A 114 -21.21 49.44 3.93
CA LEU A 114 -22.66 49.31 4.00
C LEU A 114 -23.19 49.67 5.40
N LYS A 115 -22.60 49.11 6.46
CA LYS A 115 -22.97 49.45 7.83
C LYS A 115 -22.79 50.95 8.10
N SER A 116 -21.67 51.54 7.69
CA SER A 116 -21.42 52.98 7.90
C SER A 116 -22.42 53.89 7.18
N VAL A 117 -22.86 53.50 5.98
CA VAL A 117 -23.90 54.23 5.22
C VAL A 117 -25.24 54.10 5.93
N LEU A 118 -25.64 52.90 6.35
CA LEU A 118 -26.88 52.69 7.09
C LEU A 118 -26.91 53.46 8.41
N GLU A 119 -25.79 53.47 9.14
CA GLU A 119 -25.63 54.25 10.37
C GLU A 119 -25.76 55.76 10.13
N SER A 120 -25.20 56.26 9.02
CA SER A 120 -25.33 57.67 8.63
C SER A 120 -26.78 58.02 8.28
N LEU A 121 -27.47 57.17 7.51
CA LEU A 121 -28.89 57.35 7.20
C LEU A 121 -29.76 57.29 8.45
N ARG A 122 -29.47 56.38 9.39
CA ARG A 122 -30.20 56.25 10.66
C ARG A 122 -30.24 57.56 11.44
N GLY A 123 -29.15 58.33 11.42
CA GLY A 123 -29.08 59.66 12.05
C GLY A 123 -29.87 60.76 11.35
N GLN A 124 -30.32 60.52 10.11
CA GLN A 124 -31.02 61.49 9.27
C GLN A 124 -32.53 61.22 9.15
N VAL A 125 -33.00 60.03 9.52
CA VAL A 125 -34.41 59.62 9.40
C VAL A 125 -35.11 59.54 10.78
N ALA A 126 -36.45 59.62 10.77
CA ALA A 126 -37.28 59.51 11.98
C ALA A 126 -38.52 58.65 11.73
N GLY A 127 -39.16 58.20 12.83
CA GLY A 127 -40.35 57.35 12.79
C GLY A 127 -40.06 55.98 12.16
N LYS A 128 -41.03 55.45 11.41
CA LYS A 128 -40.99 54.10 10.83
C LYS A 128 -39.73 53.80 10.01
N TYR A 129 -39.24 54.77 9.22
CA TYR A 129 -38.02 54.59 8.43
C TYR A 129 -36.76 54.40 9.28
N LYS A 130 -36.74 54.97 10.48
CA LYS A 130 -35.64 54.77 11.43
C LYS A 130 -35.63 53.33 11.94
N ASP A 131 -36.80 52.80 12.27
CA ASP A 131 -36.96 51.41 12.75
C ASP A 131 -36.55 50.39 11.65
N GLU A 132 -36.95 50.63 10.40
CA GLU A 132 -36.55 49.80 9.24
C GLU A 132 -35.02 49.84 8.99
N ILE A 133 -34.39 51.00 9.17
CA ILE A 133 -32.93 51.14 9.05
C ILE A 133 -32.22 50.44 10.23
N GLU A 134 -32.77 50.50 11.44
CA GLU A 134 -32.24 49.79 12.61
C GLU A 134 -32.30 48.26 12.43
N GLU A 135 -33.40 47.74 11.88
CA GLU A 135 -33.50 46.33 11.48
C GLU A 135 -32.46 45.99 10.40
N SER A 136 -32.27 46.87 9.41
CA SER A 136 -31.27 46.68 8.35
C SER A 136 -29.84 46.64 8.86
N VAL A 137 -29.49 47.51 9.82
CA VAL A 137 -28.18 47.48 10.51
C VAL A 137 -28.02 46.15 11.26
N SER A 138 -29.06 45.70 11.96
CA SER A 138 -29.06 44.42 12.69
C SER A 138 -28.86 43.23 11.74
N MET A 139 -29.50 43.22 10.57
CA MET A 139 -29.29 42.21 9.54
C MET A 139 -27.85 42.18 9.03
N VAL A 140 -27.23 43.35 8.81
CA VAL A 140 -25.82 43.44 8.41
C VAL A 140 -24.89 42.87 9.49
N ASP A 141 -25.19 43.10 10.77
CA ASP A 141 -24.42 42.52 11.88
C ASP A 141 -24.56 41.00 11.96
N ILE A 142 -25.77 40.46 11.78
CA ILE A 142 -26.00 39.01 11.69
C ILE A 142 -25.21 38.40 10.53
N LEU A 143 -25.25 39.05 9.35
CA LEU A 143 -24.51 38.61 8.18
C LEU A 143 -23.01 38.61 8.43
N ALA A 144 -22.47 39.66 9.05
CA ALA A 144 -21.04 39.75 9.38
C ALA A 144 -20.60 38.59 10.30
N VAL A 145 -21.39 38.26 11.32
CA VAL A 145 -21.12 37.13 12.22
C VAL A 145 -21.16 35.78 11.47
N GLN A 146 -22.19 35.55 10.65
CA GLN A 146 -22.32 34.30 9.88
C GLN A 146 -21.16 34.12 8.90
N LEU A 147 -20.76 35.19 8.22
CA LEU A 147 -19.67 35.20 7.26
C LEU A 147 -18.30 34.97 7.92
N SER A 148 -18.08 35.55 9.10
CA SER A 148 -16.87 35.29 9.90
C SER A 148 -16.81 33.84 10.39
N LYS A 149 -17.93 33.26 10.83
CA LYS A 149 -17.99 31.85 11.22
C LYS A 149 -17.59 30.92 10.06
N ARG A 150 -18.16 31.15 8.87
CA ARG A 150 -17.85 30.37 7.67
C ARG A 150 -16.36 30.49 7.27
N GLU A 151 -15.78 31.67 7.44
CA GLU A 151 -14.37 31.91 7.17
C GLU A 151 -13.45 31.13 8.12
N ASN A 152 -13.79 31.09 9.41
CA ASN A 152 -13.06 30.28 10.39
C ASN A 152 -13.12 28.79 10.08
N GLU A 153 -14.29 28.28 9.67
CA GLU A 153 -14.45 26.89 9.22
C GLU A 153 -13.56 26.59 7.99
N LEU A 154 -13.53 27.51 7.02
CA LEU A 154 -12.69 27.38 5.82
C LEU A 154 -11.20 27.41 6.17
N LEU A 155 -10.79 28.28 7.10
CA LEU A 155 -9.41 28.34 7.58
C LEU A 155 -9.00 27.03 8.26
N GLN A 156 -9.88 26.46 9.09
CA GLN A 156 -9.65 25.16 9.73
C GLN A 156 -9.56 24.03 8.70
N GLN A 157 -10.40 24.02 7.67
CA GLN A 157 -10.30 23.04 6.59
C GLN A 157 -8.98 23.18 5.83
N LYS A 158 -8.54 24.42 5.55
CA LYS A 158 -7.27 24.69 4.88
C LYS A 158 -6.08 24.18 5.67
N THR A 159 -6.05 24.35 6.99
CA THR A 159 -4.96 23.84 7.83
C THR A 159 -4.95 22.31 7.85
N GLU A 160 -6.11 21.67 7.95
CA GLU A 160 -6.22 20.21 7.91
C GLU A 160 -5.81 19.62 6.55
N VAL A 161 -6.25 20.23 5.45
CA VAL A 161 -5.83 19.83 4.10
C VAL A 161 -4.32 19.99 3.94
N THR A 162 -3.74 21.07 4.46
CA THR A 162 -2.28 21.28 4.43
C THR A 162 -1.55 20.18 5.21
N ARG A 163 -2.07 19.82 6.40
CA ARG A 163 -1.53 18.73 7.21
C ARG A 163 -1.58 17.40 6.46
N ILE A 164 -2.74 17.04 5.88
CA ILE A 164 -2.89 15.81 5.08
C ILE A 164 -1.93 15.81 3.89
N ALA A 165 -1.78 16.93 3.18
CA ALA A 165 -0.86 17.04 2.05
C ALA A 165 0.60 16.79 2.46
N THR A 166 1.03 17.33 3.62
CA THR A 166 2.38 17.05 4.14
C THR A 166 2.57 15.58 4.50
N SER A 167 1.58 14.95 5.16
CA SER A 167 1.63 13.52 5.47
C SER A 167 1.65 12.65 4.20
N LEU A 168 0.87 13.00 3.19
CA LEU A 168 0.84 12.29 1.91
C LEU A 168 2.17 12.40 1.16
N LYS A 169 2.81 13.58 1.19
CA LYS A 169 4.14 13.80 0.61
C LYS A 169 5.18 12.89 1.25
N LEU A 170 5.21 12.83 2.57
CA LEU A 170 6.11 11.97 3.33
C LEU A 170 5.87 10.49 3.03
N ALA A 171 4.62 10.05 3.05
CA ALA A 171 4.28 8.65 2.73
C ALA A 171 4.65 8.28 1.29
N SER A 172 4.49 9.20 0.33
CA SER A 172 4.85 8.97 -1.07
C SER A 172 6.37 8.89 -1.28
N GLU A 173 7.13 9.71 -0.55
CA GLU A 173 8.59 9.66 -0.54
C GLU A 173 9.12 8.38 0.10
N ASP A 174 8.53 7.96 1.21
CA ASP A 174 8.86 6.69 1.87
C ASP A 174 8.55 5.48 0.98
N ALA A 175 7.37 5.44 0.36
CA ALA A 175 7.00 4.39 -0.58
C ALA A 175 7.97 4.30 -1.78
N ARG A 176 8.41 5.45 -2.31
CA ARG A 176 9.41 5.51 -3.38
C ARG A 176 10.73 4.89 -2.92
N ARG A 177 11.22 5.26 -1.73
CA ARG A 177 12.46 4.73 -1.16
C ARG A 177 12.40 3.20 -1.03
N ILE A 178 11.32 2.66 -0.46
CA ILE A 178 11.11 1.21 -0.30
C ILE A 178 11.17 0.51 -1.66
N VAL A 179 10.48 1.05 -2.67
CA VAL A 179 10.47 0.46 -4.02
C VAL A 179 11.87 0.44 -4.64
N ASP A 180 12.64 1.51 -4.48
CA ASP A 180 13.98 1.59 -5.05
C ASP A 180 14.96 0.66 -4.34
N GLU A 181 14.87 0.53 -3.02
CA GLU A 181 15.65 -0.42 -2.23
C GLU A 181 15.36 -1.87 -2.61
N GLU A 182 14.08 -2.26 -2.68
CA GLU A 182 13.67 -3.61 -3.10
C GLU A 182 14.09 -3.92 -4.55
N ARG A 183 14.06 -2.92 -5.45
CA ARG A 183 14.59 -3.08 -6.81
C ARG A 183 16.08 -3.33 -6.81
N THR A 184 16.85 -2.63 -5.96
CA THR A 184 18.29 -2.88 -5.86
C THR A 184 18.58 -4.27 -5.28
N ASN A 185 17.86 -4.68 -4.24
CA ASN A 185 17.98 -6.01 -3.64
C ASN A 185 17.69 -7.10 -4.68
N ALA A 186 16.55 -7.02 -5.37
CA ALA A 186 16.19 -7.96 -6.42
C ALA A 186 17.25 -8.03 -7.55
N ARG A 187 17.83 -6.90 -7.96
CA ARG A 187 18.92 -6.89 -8.94
C ARG A 187 20.15 -7.66 -8.44
N THR A 188 20.55 -7.44 -7.18
CA THR A 188 21.70 -8.15 -6.61
C THR A 188 21.45 -9.65 -6.46
N GLU A 189 20.25 -10.07 -6.06
CA GLU A 189 19.87 -11.49 -6.00
C GLU A 189 19.90 -12.16 -7.38
N ILE A 190 19.38 -11.48 -8.41
CA ILE A 190 19.44 -11.96 -9.80
C ILE A 190 20.88 -12.11 -10.27
N GLU A 191 21.74 -11.12 -10.00
CA GLU A 191 23.18 -11.15 -10.32
C GLU A 191 23.87 -12.35 -9.65
N ASN A 192 23.61 -12.55 -8.35
CA ASN A 192 24.15 -13.65 -7.57
C ASN A 192 23.71 -15.02 -8.10
N ALA A 193 22.42 -15.16 -8.43
CA ALA A 193 21.87 -16.38 -9.01
C ALA A 193 22.48 -16.66 -10.40
N ARG A 194 22.63 -15.64 -11.26
CA ARG A 194 23.30 -15.77 -12.55
C ARG A 194 24.75 -16.22 -12.39
N ALA A 195 25.49 -15.65 -11.43
CA ALA A 195 26.87 -16.05 -11.15
C ALA A 195 26.95 -17.50 -10.66
N ALA A 196 26.02 -17.95 -9.83
CA ALA A 196 25.94 -19.35 -9.38
C ALA A 196 25.67 -20.31 -10.55
N VAL A 197 24.72 -19.96 -11.43
CA VAL A 197 24.42 -20.75 -12.64
C VAL A 197 25.64 -20.85 -13.55
N GLN A 198 26.36 -19.75 -13.78
CA GLN A 198 27.59 -19.76 -14.59
C GLN A 198 28.67 -20.68 -13.99
N ARG A 199 28.84 -20.68 -12.66
CA ARG A 199 29.77 -21.60 -11.98
C ARG A 199 29.38 -23.06 -12.20
N VAL A 200 28.10 -23.40 -12.03
CA VAL A 200 27.59 -24.76 -12.25
C VAL A 200 27.75 -25.19 -13.72
N GLN A 201 27.43 -24.32 -14.67
CA GLN A 201 27.62 -24.57 -16.10
C GLN A 201 29.09 -24.84 -16.45
N LYS A 202 30.02 -24.08 -15.86
CA LYS A 202 31.46 -24.30 -16.06
C LYS A 202 31.90 -25.68 -15.54
N VAL A 203 31.49 -26.05 -14.33
CA VAL A 203 31.79 -27.36 -13.72
C VAL A 203 31.21 -28.51 -14.55
N LEU A 204 29.97 -28.37 -15.04
CA LEU A 204 29.34 -29.39 -15.90
C LEU A 204 30.12 -29.56 -17.22
N LYS A 205 30.52 -28.47 -17.85
CA LYS A 205 31.30 -28.49 -19.11
C LYS A 205 32.69 -29.12 -18.92
N GLU A 206 33.35 -28.85 -17.79
CA GLU A 206 34.62 -29.50 -17.43
C GLU A 206 34.46 -31.01 -17.19
N LYS A 207 33.37 -31.42 -16.52
CA LYS A 207 33.04 -32.84 -16.33
C LYS A 207 32.75 -33.56 -17.66
N GLU A 208 32.01 -32.94 -18.56
CA GLU A 208 31.72 -33.51 -19.89
C GLU A 208 33.00 -33.68 -20.72
N ASN A 209 33.85 -32.64 -20.77
CA ASN A 209 35.13 -32.68 -21.48
C ASN A 209 36.09 -33.74 -20.93
N SER A 210 36.13 -33.92 -19.61
CA SER A 210 36.97 -34.94 -18.97
C SER A 210 36.44 -36.35 -19.24
N SER A 211 35.13 -36.60 -19.14
CA SER A 211 34.51 -37.87 -19.53
C SER A 211 34.79 -38.22 -21.00
N GLN A 212 34.72 -37.26 -21.91
CA GLN A 212 34.99 -37.48 -23.33
C GLN A 212 36.48 -37.76 -23.62
N ARG A 213 37.42 -37.21 -22.83
CA ARG A 213 38.84 -37.54 -22.92
C ARG A 213 39.13 -38.95 -22.41
N ILE A 214 38.51 -39.37 -21.30
CA ILE A 214 38.68 -40.71 -20.72
C ILE A 214 38.13 -41.78 -21.68
N GLY A 215 36.95 -41.56 -22.27
CA GLY A 215 36.37 -42.48 -23.26
C GLY A 215 37.22 -42.64 -24.54
N LYS A 216 37.99 -41.61 -24.92
CA LYS A 216 38.94 -41.70 -26.04
C LYS A 216 40.21 -42.47 -25.67
N GLN A 217 40.70 -42.38 -24.43
CA GLN A 217 41.91 -43.07 -23.99
C GLN A 217 41.72 -44.60 -23.84
N VAL A 218 40.52 -45.05 -23.44
CA VAL A 218 40.19 -46.48 -23.33
C VAL A 218 40.07 -47.18 -24.69
N ASN A 219 39.90 -46.43 -25.78
CA ASN A 219 39.77 -46.96 -27.14
C ASN A 219 41.10 -47.13 -27.89
N TYR A 220 42.24 -46.80 -27.27
CA TYR A 220 43.60 -46.92 -27.83
C TYR A 220 44.47 -47.96 -27.09
N ILE A 221 43.86 -48.83 -26.26
CA ILE A 221 44.49 -50.00 -25.64
C ILE A 221 43.79 -51.24 -26.21
#